data_AF-A0A6A5SFK1-F1
#
_entry.id   AF-A0A6A5SFK1-F1
#
_cell.length_a   1.000
_cell.length_b   1.000
_cell.length_c   1.000
_cell.angle_alpha   90.00
_cell.angle_beta   90.00
_cell.angle_gamma   90.00
#
_symmetry.space_group_name_H-M   'P 1'
#
loop_
_entity.id
_entity.type
_entity.pdbx_description
1 polymer ?
#
loop_
_entity_poly.entity_id
_entity_poly.type
_entity_poly.pdbx_seq_one_letter_code
_entity_poly.pdbx_strand_id
1 'polypeptide(L)'
;MSPRLNITTFTRSIAFRPKPQVQWPARSALRLAPLQCRLYTDSTTLPAADRSKREDARPIEHVSEEAASMAKTMGEEGPDLTQGTAIEEVVQGDKAAQANLPKVMQDKLKSEAPNTKPNMAPKGSRSYSTTTTQTGGNSALDMGLVDLQSVPKVPETPGLKYEMPSLPLPKDGHVKHRHDPVVEQVTNLLMRHGKKSVAERNMALILQHLRTSPIPSINPARPLLPGAPPPSHLPLNPILYLILAIDSVAPLMRIRSQRGAAGGGVALQIPVPLGQRQRRRAAVQWIMGAASKRRNMGSGKNSFAQRIAQELIAVVQGTSEIWAKRNAIHKLGVAARANIVLPRKR
;
A
#
# COMPACT_ATOMS: atom_id res chain seq x y z
N MET A 1 -43.69 15.98 -62.27
CA MET A 1 -42.51 16.64 -62.86
C MET A 1 -41.28 16.24 -62.06
N SER A 2 -40.28 15.64 -62.72
CA SER A 2 -39.02 15.19 -62.11
C SER A 2 -38.02 16.35 -61.94
N PRO A 3 -37.19 16.39 -60.88
CA PRO A 3 -36.15 17.42 -60.75
C PRO A 3 -34.96 17.13 -61.68
N ARG A 4 -34.54 18.15 -62.43
CA ARG A 4 -33.36 18.12 -63.32
C ARG A 4 -32.08 18.19 -62.49
N LEU A 5 -31.14 17.28 -62.77
CA LEU A 5 -29.78 17.32 -62.22
C LEU A 5 -28.92 18.30 -63.05
N ASN A 6 -28.35 19.32 -62.41
CA ASN A 6 -27.36 20.22 -63.00
C ASN A 6 -25.98 19.53 -62.96
N ILE A 7 -25.36 19.32 -64.13
CA ILE A 7 -24.08 18.58 -64.30
C ILE A 7 -22.89 19.53 -64.54
N THR A 8 -22.98 20.81 -64.23
CA THR A 8 -21.94 21.78 -64.63
C THR A 8 -21.55 22.74 -63.52
N THR A 9 -20.81 22.26 -62.51
CA THR A 9 -19.94 23.13 -61.70
C THR A 9 -18.63 22.43 -61.29
N PHE A 10 -17.63 22.65 -62.14
CA PHE A 10 -16.20 22.86 -61.87
C PHE A 10 -15.50 22.10 -60.72
N THR A 11 -14.53 21.31 -61.17
CA THR A 11 -13.35 20.79 -60.47
C THR A 11 -12.80 21.74 -59.41
N ARG A 12 -12.91 21.38 -58.12
CA ARG A 12 -12.07 21.97 -57.08
C ARG A 12 -10.65 21.42 -57.24
N SER A 13 -9.69 22.28 -57.55
CA SER A 13 -8.28 21.96 -57.43
C SER A 13 -7.94 21.73 -55.96
N ILE A 14 -7.51 20.51 -55.64
CA ILE A 14 -6.97 20.18 -54.32
C ILE A 14 -5.52 20.65 -54.33
N ALA A 15 -5.21 21.74 -53.63
CA ALA A 15 -3.84 22.15 -53.39
C ALA A 15 -3.17 21.14 -52.44
N PHE A 16 -2.27 20.32 -52.99
CA PHE A 16 -1.44 19.42 -52.19
C PHE A 16 -0.38 20.24 -51.48
N ARG A 17 -0.54 20.46 -50.17
CA ARG A 17 0.49 21.11 -49.34
C ARG A 17 1.41 20.01 -48.79
N PRO A 18 2.66 19.86 -49.27
CA PRO A 18 3.59 18.94 -48.63
C PRO A 18 3.84 19.46 -47.20
N LYS A 19 3.71 18.56 -46.20
CA LYS A 19 4.13 18.87 -44.83
C LYS A 19 5.60 19.29 -44.86
N PRO A 20 6.00 20.42 -44.26
CA PRO A 20 7.41 20.68 -44.05
C PRO A 20 7.95 19.57 -43.15
N GLN A 21 8.89 18.77 -43.67
CA GLN A 21 9.73 17.95 -42.81
C GLN A 21 10.49 18.91 -41.90
N VAL A 22 10.17 18.87 -40.61
CA VAL A 22 10.97 19.55 -39.59
C VAL A 22 12.32 18.84 -39.56
N GLN A 23 13.31 19.37 -40.27
CA GLN A 23 14.70 19.05 -40.00
C GLN A 23 15.02 19.60 -38.63
N TRP A 24 15.14 18.71 -37.64
CA TRP A 24 15.73 19.06 -36.36
C TRP A 24 17.23 19.23 -36.59
N PRO A 25 17.82 20.43 -36.47
CA PRO A 25 19.26 20.49 -36.30
C PRO A 25 19.58 19.80 -34.98
N ALA A 26 20.50 18.84 -35.02
CA ALA A 26 21.10 18.25 -33.83
C ALA A 26 21.82 19.36 -33.06
N ARG A 27 21.11 20.01 -32.13
CA ARG A 27 21.72 20.90 -31.14
C ARG A 27 22.12 20.06 -29.95
N SER A 28 23.42 19.79 -29.83
CA SER A 28 24.05 19.42 -28.56
C SER A 28 23.95 20.61 -27.61
N ALA A 29 22.92 20.64 -26.78
CA ALA A 29 22.82 21.58 -25.67
C ALA A 29 22.90 20.78 -24.37
N LEU A 30 24.09 20.77 -23.77
CA LEU A 30 24.28 20.50 -22.35
C LEU A 30 23.38 21.48 -21.59
N ARG A 31 22.18 21.05 -21.20
CA ARG A 31 21.37 21.76 -20.22
C ARG A 31 21.85 21.33 -18.84
N LEU A 32 22.58 22.21 -18.17
CA LEU A 32 22.59 22.22 -16.71
C LEU A 32 21.15 22.46 -16.26
N ALA A 33 20.51 21.43 -15.72
CA ALA A 33 19.21 21.55 -15.11
C ALA A 33 19.37 22.39 -13.83
N PRO A 34 18.65 23.52 -13.65
CA PRO A 34 18.59 24.12 -12.34
C PRO A 34 17.87 23.12 -11.41
N LEU A 35 18.45 22.88 -10.24
CA LEU A 35 17.81 22.15 -9.15
C LEU A 35 16.49 22.86 -8.82
N GLN A 36 15.37 22.31 -9.30
CA GLN A 36 14.05 22.72 -8.85
C GLN A 36 13.78 22.12 -7.48
N CYS A 37 14.31 22.76 -6.43
CA CYS A 37 13.83 22.54 -5.08
C CYS A 37 12.39 23.04 -5.00
N ARG A 38 11.42 22.12 -4.88
CA ARG A 38 10.04 22.49 -4.56
C ARG A 38 9.96 22.86 -3.08
N LEU A 39 9.80 24.15 -2.79
CA LEU A 39 9.31 24.61 -1.49
C LEU A 39 7.79 24.36 -1.43
N TYR A 40 7.39 23.17 -0.98
CA TYR A 40 6.02 22.94 -0.52
C TYR A 40 5.97 23.21 0.98
N THR A 41 5.65 24.44 1.34
CA THR A 41 5.11 24.75 2.67
C THR A 41 3.81 25.50 2.46
N ASP A 42 2.69 24.77 2.51
CA ASP A 42 1.37 25.36 2.63
C ASP A 42 1.32 26.07 4.00
N SER A 43 1.19 27.40 4.01
CA SER A 43 1.23 28.25 5.21
C SER A 43 -0.03 28.17 6.10
N THR A 44 -0.73 27.04 6.10
CA THR A 44 -1.94 26.84 6.92
C THR A 44 -1.75 25.85 8.08
N THR A 45 -0.52 25.45 8.35
CA THR A 45 -0.15 24.94 9.67
C THR A 45 0.65 26.02 10.36
N LEU A 46 0.07 26.67 11.37
CA LEU A 46 0.86 27.33 12.42
C LEU A 46 1.94 26.33 12.85
N PRO A 47 3.19 26.76 13.09
CA PRO A 47 4.20 25.86 13.64
C PRO A 47 3.57 25.24 14.87
N ALA A 48 3.39 23.91 14.84
CA ALA A 48 3.00 23.17 16.03
C ALA A 48 3.99 23.61 17.10
N ALA A 49 3.49 24.39 18.07
CA ALA A 49 4.31 25.00 19.08
C ALA A 49 5.23 23.92 19.64
N ASP A 50 6.52 24.11 19.47
CA ASP A 50 7.54 23.19 19.98
C ASP A 50 7.43 23.25 21.50
N ARG A 51 6.56 22.39 22.06
CA ARG A 51 6.19 22.40 23.49
C ARG A 51 7.37 22.03 24.37
N SER A 52 8.44 21.49 23.79
CA SER A 52 9.69 21.10 24.46
C SER A 52 10.30 22.21 25.32
N LYS A 53 10.03 23.50 25.02
CA LYS A 53 10.58 24.64 25.77
C LYS A 53 9.67 25.21 26.85
N ARG A 54 8.41 24.75 26.97
CA ARG A 54 7.51 25.20 28.03
C ARG A 54 7.84 24.48 29.33
N GLU A 55 7.84 25.22 30.44
CA GLU A 55 8.07 24.69 31.78
C GLU A 55 7.05 23.58 32.12
N ASP A 56 5.78 23.77 31.73
CA ASP A 56 4.69 22.79 31.91
C ASP A 56 4.88 21.45 31.17
N ALA A 57 5.81 21.40 30.19
CA ALA A 57 6.05 20.21 29.36
C ALA A 57 7.33 19.46 29.75
N ARG A 58 8.06 19.93 30.75
CA ARG A 58 9.22 19.21 31.30
C ARG A 58 8.71 17.98 32.07
N PRO A 59 9.31 16.80 31.87
CA PRO A 59 9.04 15.64 32.72
C PRO A 59 9.26 16.00 34.19
N ILE A 60 8.42 15.47 35.08
CA ILE A 60 8.60 15.61 36.54
C ILE A 60 9.96 15.00 36.89
N GLU A 61 10.82 15.76 37.57
CA GLU A 61 12.17 15.33 37.96
C GLU A 61 12.09 14.20 39.00
N HIS A 62 13.11 13.34 39.05
CA HIS A 62 13.14 12.28 40.06
C HIS A 62 13.42 12.89 41.44
N VAL A 63 12.92 12.30 42.53
CA VAL A 63 13.04 12.86 43.90
C VAL A 63 14.49 13.19 44.30
N SER A 64 15.45 12.41 43.80
CA SER A 64 16.89 12.64 43.98
C SER A 64 17.42 13.86 43.22
N GLU A 65 16.88 14.13 42.03
CA GLU A 65 17.24 15.29 41.20
C GLU A 65 16.64 16.58 41.78
N GLU A 66 15.41 16.51 42.31
CA GLU A 66 14.76 17.63 43.02
C GLU A 66 15.50 18.00 44.31
N ALA A 67 15.93 17.01 45.10
CA ALA A 67 16.74 17.26 46.30
C ALA A 67 18.09 17.90 45.95
N ALA A 68 18.74 17.45 44.87
CA ALA A 68 20.00 18.01 44.40
C ALA A 68 19.84 19.44 43.85
N SER A 69 18.74 19.75 43.15
CA SER A 69 18.47 21.10 42.65
C SER A 69 18.14 22.07 43.81
N MET A 70 17.36 21.62 44.78
CA MET A 70 17.10 22.36 46.03
C MET A 70 18.39 22.64 46.82
N ALA A 71 19.25 21.63 47.04
CA ALA A 71 20.51 21.81 47.77
C ALA A 71 21.43 22.80 47.06
N LYS A 72 21.54 22.72 45.72
CA LYS A 72 22.28 23.70 44.90
C LYS A 72 21.74 25.12 45.06
N THR A 73 20.43 25.31 45.17
CA THR A 73 19.85 26.64 45.40
C THR A 73 20.07 27.16 46.83
N MET A 74 20.14 26.26 47.82
CA MET A 74 20.38 26.59 49.23
C MET A 74 21.88 26.71 49.57
N GLY A 75 22.77 26.36 48.65
CA GLY A 75 24.22 26.40 48.85
C GLY A 75 24.77 25.20 49.64
N GLU A 76 24.01 24.12 49.76
CA GLU A 76 24.42 22.87 50.39
C GLU A 76 24.89 21.85 49.32
N GLU A 77 25.79 20.94 49.69
CA GLU A 77 26.19 19.83 48.82
C GLU A 77 25.05 18.79 48.73
N GLY A 78 24.40 18.70 47.57
CA GLY A 78 23.34 17.73 47.29
C GLY A 78 23.87 16.31 47.05
N PRO A 79 22.99 15.29 47.07
CA PRO A 79 23.39 13.90 46.86
C PRO A 79 23.99 13.68 45.47
N ASP A 80 25.03 12.85 45.40
CA ASP A 80 25.84 12.65 44.20
C ASP A 80 25.08 11.80 43.16
N LEU A 81 24.54 12.43 42.11
CA LEU A 81 23.66 11.78 41.13
C LEU A 81 24.36 10.70 40.27
N THR A 82 25.68 10.60 40.34
CA THR A 82 26.46 9.63 39.55
C THR A 82 26.49 8.23 40.19
N GLN A 83 26.19 8.13 41.49
CA GLN A 83 26.14 6.88 42.23
C GLN A 83 24.77 6.78 42.91
N GLY A 84 24.01 5.72 42.61
CA GLY A 84 22.74 5.49 43.29
C GLY A 84 22.99 5.23 44.77
N THR A 85 22.21 5.87 45.66
CA THR A 85 22.22 5.55 47.09
C THR A 85 21.88 4.08 47.29
N ALA A 86 22.63 3.40 48.15
CA ALA A 86 22.39 1.99 48.43
C ALA A 86 20.97 1.84 49.01
N ILE A 87 20.21 0.86 48.52
CA ILE A 87 18.82 0.63 48.93
C ILE A 87 18.72 0.42 50.46
N GLU A 88 19.80 -0.11 51.05
CA GLU A 88 19.91 -0.39 52.48
C GLU A 88 19.85 0.90 53.32
N GLU A 89 20.52 1.96 52.89
CA GLU A 89 20.55 3.26 53.57
C GLU A 89 19.20 3.98 53.46
N VAL A 90 18.53 3.90 52.30
CA VAL A 90 17.22 4.52 52.06
C VAL A 90 16.14 3.88 52.94
N VAL A 91 16.22 2.56 53.14
CA VAL A 91 15.21 1.80 53.86
C VAL A 91 15.49 1.77 55.37
N GLN A 92 16.69 2.11 55.82
CA GLN A 92 17.07 2.09 57.24
C GLN A 92 16.23 3.06 58.10
N GLY A 93 15.82 4.19 57.54
CA GLY A 93 14.98 5.20 58.22
C GLY A 93 13.49 4.85 58.29
N ASP A 94 12.99 4.06 57.34
CA ASP A 94 11.55 3.84 57.13
C ASP A 94 11.12 2.39 57.45
N LYS A 95 10.57 2.20 58.66
CA LYS A 95 10.04 0.91 59.12
C LYS A 95 8.90 0.36 58.23
N ALA A 96 8.12 1.25 57.60
CA ALA A 96 7.06 0.86 56.67
C ALA A 96 7.62 0.33 55.33
N ALA A 97 8.74 0.88 54.86
CA ALA A 97 9.41 0.43 53.65
C ALA A 97 10.08 -0.95 53.86
N GLN A 98 10.67 -1.17 55.05
CA GLN A 98 11.26 -2.45 55.45
C GLN A 98 10.26 -3.61 55.37
N ALA A 99 9.01 -3.38 55.79
CA ALA A 99 7.96 -4.40 55.80
C ALA A 99 7.52 -4.84 54.40
N ASN A 100 7.60 -3.94 53.41
CA ASN A 100 7.18 -4.17 52.04
C ASN A 100 8.31 -4.70 51.12
N LEU A 101 9.53 -4.87 51.65
CA LEU A 101 10.65 -5.44 50.88
C LEU A 101 10.48 -6.95 50.62
N PRO A 102 11.03 -7.46 49.50
CA PRO A 102 11.12 -8.89 49.27
C PRO A 102 11.97 -9.58 50.33
N LYS A 103 11.56 -10.79 50.75
CA LYS A 103 12.17 -11.54 51.88
C LYS A 103 13.69 -11.65 51.81
N VAL A 104 14.26 -11.89 50.63
CA VAL A 104 15.71 -12.01 50.41
C VAL A 104 16.47 -10.74 50.82
N MET A 105 15.86 -9.55 50.70
CA MET A 105 16.47 -8.28 51.10
C MET A 105 16.27 -7.98 52.59
N GLN A 106 15.12 -8.38 53.16
CA GLN A 106 14.91 -8.32 54.61
C GLN A 106 15.91 -9.20 55.38
N ASP A 107 16.24 -10.36 54.83
CA ASP A 107 17.20 -11.29 55.43
C ASP A 107 18.63 -10.75 55.38
N LYS A 108 19.01 -10.05 54.30
CA LYS A 108 20.30 -9.35 54.18
C LYS A 108 20.44 -8.22 55.21
N LEU A 109 19.42 -7.36 55.35
CA LEU A 109 19.42 -6.27 56.36
C LEU A 109 19.52 -6.80 57.79
N LYS A 110 18.91 -7.96 58.08
CA LYS A 110 18.99 -8.59 59.41
C LYS A 110 20.36 -9.23 59.67
N SER A 111 21.09 -9.63 58.62
CA SER A 111 22.37 -10.32 58.74
C SER A 111 23.57 -9.40 59.05
N GLU A 112 23.41 -8.07 58.94
CA GLU A 112 24.50 -7.09 59.13
C GLU A 112 24.57 -6.44 60.53
N ALA A 113 23.76 -6.89 61.51
CA ALA A 113 23.90 -6.41 62.89
C ALA A 113 25.19 -6.94 63.57
N PRO A 114 25.88 -6.16 64.42
CA PRO A 114 27.20 -6.52 64.91
C PRO A 114 27.11 -7.51 66.08
N ASN A 115 27.50 -8.77 65.87
CA ASN A 115 28.39 -9.53 66.77
C ASN A 115 28.60 -11.00 66.37
N THR A 116 29.89 -11.37 66.37
CA THR A 116 30.49 -12.70 66.68
C THR A 116 30.38 -13.88 65.69
N LYS A 117 31.53 -14.14 65.04
CA LYS A 117 32.12 -15.42 64.57
C LYS A 117 31.57 -16.09 63.29
N PRO A 118 32.48 -16.76 62.55
CA PRO A 118 32.31 -17.08 61.13
C PRO A 118 31.66 -18.46 60.96
N ASN A 119 30.73 -18.61 60.01
CA ASN A 119 30.57 -19.90 59.35
C ASN A 119 29.79 -19.88 58.03
N MET A 120 30.36 -20.65 57.11
CA MET A 120 29.80 -21.36 55.95
C MET A 120 29.08 -20.57 54.85
N ALA A 121 29.81 -20.43 53.75
CA ALA A 121 29.27 -20.11 52.43
C ALA A 121 28.22 -21.15 51.98
N PRO A 122 27.05 -20.74 51.48
CA PRO A 122 26.14 -21.65 50.82
C PRO A 122 26.69 -22.04 49.44
N LYS A 123 26.87 -23.34 49.23
CA LYS A 123 27.16 -23.94 47.92
C LYS A 123 26.00 -23.62 46.97
N GLY A 124 26.23 -22.80 45.94
CA GLY A 124 25.26 -22.67 44.86
C GLY A 124 25.29 -21.43 43.97
N SER A 125 26.18 -20.46 44.18
CA SER A 125 26.31 -19.34 43.23
C SER A 125 27.20 -19.75 42.06
N ARG A 126 26.59 -19.95 40.89
CA ARG A 126 27.31 -20.08 39.62
C ARG A 126 27.90 -18.71 39.26
N SER A 127 29.22 -18.59 39.35
CA SER A 127 29.96 -17.49 38.75
C SER A 127 29.76 -17.53 37.23
N TYR A 128 29.05 -16.53 36.68
CA TYR A 128 29.12 -16.26 35.24
C TYR A 128 30.46 -15.62 34.95
N SER A 129 31.49 -16.42 34.72
CA SER A 129 32.74 -15.97 34.11
C SER A 129 32.56 -15.89 32.60
N THR A 130 32.60 -14.69 32.05
CA THR A 130 32.88 -14.44 30.63
C THR A 130 34.34 -14.75 30.35
N THR A 131 34.66 -16.03 30.13
CA THR A 131 35.92 -16.43 29.51
C THR A 131 35.68 -16.69 28.03
N THR A 132 36.19 -15.79 27.19
CA THR A 132 36.37 -16.00 25.76
C THR A 132 37.45 -17.05 25.53
N THR A 133 37.06 -18.28 25.21
CA THR A 133 38.00 -19.32 24.79
C THR A 133 38.38 -19.07 23.33
N GLN A 134 39.62 -18.69 23.07
CA GLN A 134 40.19 -18.81 21.73
C GLN A 134 40.46 -20.30 21.48
N THR A 135 39.59 -20.96 20.73
CA THR A 135 39.84 -22.32 20.24
C THR A 135 40.86 -22.26 19.12
N GLY A 136 42.13 -22.49 19.47
CA GLY A 136 43.17 -22.86 18.54
C GLY A 136 42.96 -24.30 18.05
N GLY A 137 43.06 -24.47 16.73
CA GLY A 137 43.67 -25.61 16.04
C GLY A 137 43.11 -27.02 16.27
N ASN A 138 42.55 -27.57 15.20
CA ASN A 138 42.43 -29.00 14.89
C ASN A 138 41.51 -29.85 15.79
N SER A 139 40.21 -29.83 15.50
CA SER A 139 39.50 -31.10 15.32
C SER A 139 38.24 -30.88 14.49
N ALA A 140 38.13 -31.65 13.42
CA ALA A 140 37.01 -31.67 12.50
C ALA A 140 35.74 -32.17 13.22
N LEU A 141 34.86 -31.25 13.60
CA LEU A 141 33.46 -31.56 13.85
C LEU A 141 32.59 -30.51 13.14
N ASP A 142 31.86 -31.05 12.18
CA ASP A 142 30.94 -30.44 11.24
C ASP A 142 29.88 -29.57 11.93
N MET A 143 30.16 -28.27 12.00
CA MET A 143 29.15 -27.25 12.27
C MET A 143 28.73 -26.60 10.97
N GLY A 144 27.93 -27.31 10.17
CA GLY A 144 26.95 -26.76 9.23
C GLY A 144 27.40 -25.50 8.50
N LEU A 145 28.65 -25.50 8.03
CA LEU A 145 29.24 -24.38 7.34
C LEU A 145 28.70 -24.47 5.93
N VAL A 146 27.63 -23.71 5.69
CA VAL A 146 27.13 -23.41 4.35
C VAL A 146 28.36 -23.04 3.53
N ASP A 147 28.67 -23.88 2.55
CA ASP A 147 29.84 -23.80 1.69
C ASP A 147 29.88 -22.42 1.02
N LEU A 148 30.60 -21.49 1.63
CA LEU A 148 30.85 -20.14 1.14
C LEU A 148 31.98 -20.19 0.10
N GLN A 149 31.92 -21.14 -0.83
CA GLN A 149 32.61 -21.03 -2.10
C GLN A 149 31.82 -20.11 -3.04
N SER A 150 31.59 -18.86 -2.61
CA SER A 150 31.35 -17.79 -3.57
C SER A 150 32.70 -17.33 -4.11
N VAL A 151 33.31 -18.15 -4.96
CA VAL A 151 34.35 -17.64 -5.87
C VAL A 151 33.74 -16.43 -6.57
N PRO A 152 34.38 -15.25 -6.59
CA PRO A 152 33.87 -14.13 -7.35
C PRO A 152 33.88 -14.57 -8.82
N LYS A 153 32.73 -15.04 -9.32
CA LYS A 153 32.56 -15.36 -10.73
C LYS A 153 32.86 -14.07 -11.48
N VAL A 154 34.03 -14.04 -12.10
CA VAL A 154 34.36 -13.01 -13.08
C VAL A 154 33.24 -13.06 -14.10
N PRO A 155 32.53 -11.95 -14.35
CA PRO A 155 31.36 -11.95 -15.20
C PRO A 155 31.76 -12.46 -16.59
N GLU A 156 31.04 -13.49 -17.05
CA GLU A 156 31.27 -14.13 -18.36
C GLU A 156 31.17 -13.11 -19.51
N THR A 157 30.40 -12.05 -19.31
CA THR A 157 30.23 -10.94 -20.25
C THR A 157 31.25 -9.84 -20.00
N PRO A 158 32.10 -9.50 -20.99
CA PRO A 158 33.06 -8.42 -20.85
C PRO A 158 32.35 -7.08 -20.60
N GLY A 159 32.85 -6.31 -19.64
CA GLY A 159 32.38 -4.95 -19.34
C GLY A 159 31.31 -4.84 -18.24
N LEU A 160 30.74 -5.95 -17.75
CA LEU A 160 29.91 -5.91 -16.55
C LEU A 160 30.77 -6.12 -15.30
N LYS A 161 30.36 -5.52 -14.18
CA LYS A 161 30.96 -5.79 -12.85
C LYS A 161 30.33 -7.01 -12.18
N TYR A 162 29.07 -7.29 -12.49
CA TYR A 162 28.27 -8.40 -11.95
C TYR A 162 27.58 -9.14 -13.10
N GLU A 163 27.03 -10.32 -12.85
CA GLU A 163 26.31 -11.09 -13.88
C GLU A 163 25.19 -10.26 -14.52
N MET A 164 24.96 -10.50 -15.82
CA MET A 164 23.88 -9.86 -16.56
C MET A 164 22.52 -10.34 -16.03
N PRO A 165 21.54 -9.45 -15.77
CA PRO A 165 20.21 -9.88 -15.37
C PRO A 165 19.57 -10.72 -16.50
N SER A 166 18.80 -11.74 -16.12
CA SER A 166 18.10 -12.59 -17.08
C SER A 166 17.12 -11.78 -17.93
N LEU A 167 17.33 -11.75 -19.24
CA LEU A 167 16.40 -11.16 -20.19
C LEU A 167 15.43 -12.24 -20.72
N PRO A 168 14.15 -11.91 -20.97
CA PRO A 168 13.51 -10.60 -20.83
C PRO A 168 13.30 -10.20 -19.36
N LEU A 169 13.44 -8.90 -19.06
CA LEU A 169 13.17 -8.38 -17.72
C LEU A 169 11.73 -8.70 -17.28
N PRO A 170 11.50 -8.94 -15.98
CA PRO A 170 10.16 -9.13 -15.47
C PRO A 170 9.30 -7.90 -15.76
N LYS A 171 8.00 -8.11 -16.00
CA LYS A 171 7.03 -7.06 -16.33
C LYS A 171 7.06 -5.90 -15.34
N ASP A 172 7.23 -6.19 -14.06
CA ASP A 172 7.21 -5.22 -12.96
C ASP A 172 8.49 -4.36 -12.87
N GLY A 173 9.57 -4.77 -13.55
CA GLY A 173 10.83 -4.04 -13.61
C GLY A 173 10.75 -2.75 -14.43
N HIS A 174 9.68 -2.56 -15.22
CA HIS A 174 9.51 -1.38 -16.06
C HIS A 174 8.96 -0.19 -15.25
N VAL A 175 9.68 0.93 -15.18
CA VAL A 175 9.32 2.11 -14.37
C VAL A 175 7.89 2.60 -14.59
N LYS A 176 7.43 2.63 -15.85
CA LYS A 176 6.07 3.09 -16.18
C LYS A 176 4.98 2.04 -15.91
N HIS A 177 5.35 0.77 -15.81
CA HIS A 177 4.43 -0.37 -15.65
C HIS A 177 4.79 -1.19 -14.41
N ARG A 178 5.13 -0.49 -13.32
CA ARG A 178 5.53 -1.08 -12.04
C ARG A 178 4.41 -1.90 -11.39
N HIS A 179 3.16 -1.52 -11.60
CA HIS A 179 1.99 -2.14 -10.99
C HIS A 179 1.20 -2.94 -12.01
N ASP A 180 0.38 -3.86 -11.52
CA ASP A 180 -0.54 -4.61 -12.39
C ASP A 180 -1.47 -3.62 -13.15
N PRO A 181 -1.70 -3.84 -14.48
CA PRO A 181 -2.53 -2.96 -15.29
C PRO A 181 -3.95 -2.76 -14.77
N VAL A 182 -4.53 -3.71 -14.03
CA VAL A 182 -5.86 -3.54 -13.44
C VAL A 182 -5.80 -2.54 -12.30
N VAL A 183 -4.80 -2.69 -11.42
CA VAL A 183 -4.58 -1.76 -10.31
C VAL A 183 -4.30 -0.35 -10.85
N GLU A 184 -3.43 -0.23 -11.86
CA GLU A 184 -3.14 1.05 -12.52
C GLU A 184 -4.40 1.65 -13.18
N GLN A 185 -5.23 0.82 -13.82
CA GLN A 185 -6.46 1.30 -14.44
C GLN A 185 -7.45 1.81 -13.39
N VAL A 186 -7.61 1.11 -12.26
CA VAL A 186 -8.53 1.52 -11.19
C VAL A 186 -8.01 2.77 -10.48
N THR A 187 -6.72 2.86 -10.15
CA THR A 187 -6.14 4.07 -9.53
C THR A 187 -6.37 5.30 -10.40
N ASN A 188 -6.16 5.18 -11.71
CA ASN A 188 -6.42 6.28 -12.65
C ASN A 188 -7.91 6.67 -12.73
N LEU A 189 -8.84 5.72 -12.54
CA LEU A 189 -10.27 6.01 -12.50
C LEU A 189 -10.72 6.63 -11.16
N LEU A 190 -10.05 6.29 -10.06
CA LEU A 190 -10.27 6.91 -8.75
C LEU A 190 -9.71 8.33 -8.67
N MET A 191 -8.69 8.64 -9.48
CA MET A 191 -8.02 9.94 -9.50
C MET A 191 -8.97 11.06 -9.93
N ARG A 192 -8.97 12.14 -9.16
CA ARG A 192 -9.68 13.40 -9.47
C ARG A 192 -8.70 14.56 -9.42
N HIS A 193 -8.89 15.56 -10.27
CA HIS A 193 -8.07 16.79 -10.32
C HIS A 193 -6.55 16.53 -10.41
N GLY A 194 -6.13 15.45 -11.07
CA GLY A 194 -4.71 15.08 -11.18
C GLY A 194 -4.03 14.61 -9.88
N LYS A 195 -4.79 14.42 -8.79
CA LYS A 195 -4.26 13.99 -7.49
C LYS A 195 -4.00 12.47 -7.45
N LYS A 196 -2.95 12.02 -8.12
CA LYS A 196 -2.61 10.59 -8.24
C LYS A 196 -2.22 9.96 -6.91
N SER A 197 -1.44 10.66 -6.08
CA SER A 197 -1.01 10.19 -4.76
C SER A 197 -2.18 9.84 -3.83
N VAL A 198 -3.26 10.62 -3.89
CA VAL A 198 -4.50 10.34 -3.13
C VAL A 198 -5.20 9.10 -3.65
N ALA A 199 -5.24 8.91 -4.97
CA ALA A 199 -5.85 7.74 -5.59
C ALA A 199 -5.05 6.45 -5.29
N GLU A 200 -3.73 6.52 -5.32
CA GLU A 200 -2.82 5.43 -4.95
C GLU A 200 -2.98 5.07 -3.47
N ARG A 201 -3.08 6.06 -2.57
CA ARG A 201 -3.41 5.83 -1.15
C ARG A 201 -4.75 5.13 -0.99
N ASN A 202 -5.80 5.60 -1.67
CA ASN A 202 -7.13 4.99 -1.60
C ASN A 202 -7.11 3.54 -2.11
N MET A 203 -6.35 3.26 -3.17
CA MET A 203 -6.17 1.89 -3.67
C MET A 203 -5.46 0.99 -2.64
N ALA A 204 -4.39 1.48 -2.01
CA ALA A 204 -3.71 0.75 -0.95
C ALA A 204 -4.67 0.40 0.20
N LEU A 205 -5.52 1.35 0.61
CA LEU A 205 -6.56 1.11 1.61
C LEU A 205 -7.61 0.09 1.15
N ILE A 206 -8.04 0.13 -0.12
CA ILE A 206 -8.96 -0.87 -0.68
C ILE A 206 -8.36 -2.27 -0.58
N LEU A 207 -7.10 -2.45 -1.03
CA LEU A 207 -6.42 -3.74 -0.99
C LEU A 207 -6.17 -4.21 0.45
N GLN A 208 -5.85 -3.30 1.36
CA GLN A 208 -5.72 -3.60 2.78
C GLN A 208 -7.05 -4.11 3.35
N HIS A 209 -8.18 -3.47 3.02
CA HIS A 209 -9.49 -3.91 3.47
C HIS A 209 -9.87 -5.30 2.94
N LEU A 210 -9.54 -5.61 1.68
CA LEU A 210 -9.74 -6.95 1.11
C LEU A 210 -8.86 -8.00 1.80
N ARG A 211 -7.66 -7.61 2.25
CA ARG A 211 -6.74 -8.51 2.96
C ARG A 211 -7.25 -8.86 4.35
N THR A 212 -7.89 -7.91 5.03
CA THR A 212 -8.40 -8.09 6.40
C THR A 212 -9.84 -8.61 6.45
N SER A 213 -10.55 -8.60 5.33
CA SER A 213 -11.94 -9.09 5.28
C SER A 213 -11.98 -10.61 5.41
N PRO A 214 -13.06 -11.18 6.00
CA PRO A 214 -13.23 -12.62 6.06
C PRO A 214 -13.38 -13.22 4.67
N ILE A 215 -13.20 -14.54 4.58
CA ILE A 215 -13.34 -15.30 3.34
C ILE A 215 -14.76 -15.08 2.78
N PRO A 216 -14.91 -14.67 1.51
CA PRO A 216 -16.22 -14.44 0.92
C PRO A 216 -16.93 -15.76 0.60
N SER A 217 -18.23 -15.84 0.90
CA SER A 217 -19.11 -16.92 0.45
C SER A 217 -19.57 -16.67 -0.99
N ILE A 218 -19.23 -17.57 -1.90
CA ILE A 218 -19.60 -17.43 -3.33
C ILE A 218 -21.01 -17.97 -3.55
N ASN A 219 -21.86 -17.19 -4.21
CA ASN A 219 -23.20 -17.63 -4.58
C ASN A 219 -23.15 -18.49 -5.86
N PRO A 220 -23.62 -19.76 -5.84
CA PRO A 220 -23.60 -20.64 -7.01
C PRO A 220 -24.45 -20.13 -8.18
N ALA A 221 -25.49 -19.33 -7.92
CA ALA A 221 -26.34 -18.75 -8.97
C ALA A 221 -25.62 -17.65 -9.79
N ARG A 222 -24.56 -17.06 -9.23
CA ARG A 222 -23.76 -16.00 -9.87
C ARG A 222 -22.28 -16.42 -9.82
N PRO A 223 -21.89 -17.39 -10.66
CA PRO A 223 -20.52 -17.86 -10.68
C PRO A 223 -19.57 -16.73 -11.11
N LEU A 224 -18.38 -16.75 -10.53
CA LEU A 224 -17.28 -15.89 -10.95
C LEU A 224 -16.72 -16.37 -12.30
N LEU A 225 -15.63 -15.76 -12.76
CA LEU A 225 -14.91 -16.25 -13.93
C LEU A 225 -14.49 -17.71 -13.79
N PRO A 226 -14.52 -18.49 -14.89
CA PRO A 226 -13.99 -19.85 -14.90
C PRO A 226 -12.48 -19.83 -14.63
N GLY A 227 -12.00 -20.82 -13.86
CA GLY A 227 -10.60 -20.89 -13.44
C GLY A 227 -10.25 -19.96 -12.27
N ALA A 228 -11.25 -19.37 -11.61
CA ALA A 228 -11.02 -18.64 -10.37
C ALA A 228 -10.46 -19.58 -9.27
N PRO A 229 -9.51 -19.13 -8.45
CA PRO A 229 -9.01 -19.88 -7.30
C PRO A 229 -10.12 -20.08 -6.25
N PRO A 230 -9.94 -21.03 -5.31
CA PRO A 230 -10.87 -21.19 -4.20
C PRO A 230 -10.98 -19.90 -3.37
N PRO A 231 -12.13 -19.66 -2.71
CA PRO A 231 -12.38 -18.43 -1.97
C PRO A 231 -11.37 -18.18 -0.83
N SER A 232 -10.74 -19.23 -0.30
CA SER A 232 -9.71 -19.15 0.74
C SER A 232 -8.47 -18.35 0.32
N HIS A 233 -8.11 -18.35 -0.98
CA HIS A 233 -6.91 -17.67 -1.47
C HIS A 233 -7.11 -16.17 -1.70
N LEU A 234 -8.36 -15.69 -1.69
CA LEU A 234 -8.69 -14.32 -2.07
C LEU A 234 -8.19 -13.27 -1.07
N PRO A 235 -8.37 -13.42 0.27
CA PRO A 235 -7.87 -12.42 1.22
C PRO A 235 -6.34 -12.31 1.21
N LEU A 236 -5.63 -13.43 1.05
CA LEU A 236 -4.16 -13.44 0.97
C LEU A 236 -3.65 -12.73 -0.30
N ASN A 237 -4.40 -12.82 -1.39
CA ASN A 237 -4.06 -12.21 -2.68
C ASN A 237 -5.06 -11.11 -3.07
N PRO A 238 -4.98 -9.90 -2.46
CA PRO A 238 -5.98 -8.85 -2.66
C PRO A 238 -6.00 -8.30 -4.09
N ILE A 239 -4.89 -8.39 -4.83
CA ILE A 239 -4.84 -8.03 -6.26
C ILE A 239 -5.70 -9.00 -7.08
N LEU A 240 -5.55 -10.31 -6.87
CA LEU A 240 -6.39 -11.31 -7.53
C LEU A 240 -7.85 -11.16 -7.14
N TYR A 241 -8.14 -10.88 -5.87
CA TYR A 241 -9.50 -10.59 -5.40
C TYR A 241 -10.11 -9.43 -6.20
N LEU A 242 -9.39 -8.30 -6.31
CA LEU A 242 -9.83 -7.14 -7.08
C LEU A 242 -10.07 -7.47 -8.56
N ILE A 243 -9.15 -8.20 -9.20
CA ILE A 243 -9.24 -8.58 -10.62
C ILE A 243 -10.46 -9.47 -10.86
N LEU A 244 -10.65 -10.49 -10.03
CA LEU A 244 -11.76 -11.44 -10.15
C LEU A 244 -13.11 -10.74 -9.97
N ALA A 245 -13.23 -9.85 -9.00
CA ALA A 245 -14.45 -9.07 -8.77
C ALA A 245 -14.80 -8.21 -10.01
N ILE A 246 -13.82 -7.48 -10.55
CA ILE A 246 -14.02 -6.59 -11.69
C ILE A 246 -14.37 -7.39 -12.95
N ASP A 247 -13.59 -8.42 -13.26
CA ASP A 247 -13.74 -9.14 -14.53
C ASP A 247 -15.01 -10.02 -14.55
N SER A 248 -15.47 -10.52 -13.40
CA SER A 248 -16.74 -11.26 -13.30
C SER A 248 -17.95 -10.39 -13.66
N VAL A 249 -17.93 -9.13 -13.20
CA VAL A 249 -19.03 -8.18 -13.43
C VAL A 249 -18.90 -7.42 -14.75
N ALA A 250 -17.73 -7.48 -15.38
CA ALA A 250 -17.48 -6.75 -16.61
C ALA A 250 -18.42 -7.18 -17.76
N PRO A 251 -19.11 -6.23 -18.42
CA PRO A 251 -19.98 -6.56 -19.53
C PRO A 251 -19.16 -6.95 -20.76
N LEU A 252 -19.57 -8.01 -21.47
CA LEU A 252 -18.91 -8.46 -22.69
C LEU A 252 -19.12 -7.51 -23.88
N MET A 253 -20.26 -6.83 -23.90
CA MET A 253 -20.68 -5.92 -24.95
C MET A 253 -21.31 -4.66 -24.39
N ARG A 254 -21.31 -3.61 -25.20
CA ARG A 254 -22.14 -2.41 -24.99
C ARG A 254 -23.15 -2.30 -26.12
N ILE A 255 -24.17 -1.49 -25.93
CA ILE A 255 -25.13 -1.18 -26.96
C ILE A 255 -24.79 0.19 -27.55
N ARG A 256 -24.67 0.25 -28.87
CA ARG A 256 -24.49 1.48 -29.65
C ARG A 256 -25.85 1.84 -30.26
N SER A 257 -26.34 3.04 -29.99
CA SER A 257 -27.51 3.56 -30.69
C SER A 257 -27.09 4.16 -32.04
N GLN A 258 -27.70 3.68 -33.13
CA GLN A 258 -27.54 4.23 -34.47
C GLN A 258 -28.83 4.95 -34.88
N ARG A 259 -28.78 6.28 -34.92
CA ARG A 259 -29.93 7.11 -35.28
C ARG A 259 -30.31 6.91 -36.75
N GLY A 260 -31.59 6.76 -37.05
CA GLY A 260 -32.13 6.71 -38.42
C GLY A 260 -32.06 5.34 -39.11
N ALA A 261 -31.49 4.31 -38.47
CA ALA A 261 -31.37 2.98 -39.07
C ALA A 261 -32.61 2.08 -38.87
N ALA A 262 -33.48 2.39 -37.90
CA ALA A 262 -34.70 1.63 -37.63
C ALA A 262 -35.92 2.11 -38.43
N GLY A 263 -35.80 3.20 -39.20
CA GLY A 263 -36.93 3.94 -39.78
C GLY A 263 -37.54 4.97 -38.81
N GLY A 264 -38.38 5.87 -39.34
CA GLY A 264 -39.15 6.83 -38.52
C GLY A 264 -38.36 7.76 -37.59
N GLY A 265 -37.04 7.95 -37.83
CA GLY A 265 -36.16 8.73 -36.95
C GLY A 265 -35.72 8.03 -35.66
N VAL A 266 -36.17 6.80 -35.40
CA VAL A 266 -35.83 6.02 -34.21
C VAL A 266 -34.39 5.49 -34.31
N ALA A 267 -33.71 5.43 -33.16
CA ALA A 267 -32.37 4.86 -33.09
C ALA A 267 -32.42 3.34 -32.96
N LEU A 268 -31.71 2.65 -33.86
CA LEU A 268 -31.52 1.20 -33.80
C LEU A 268 -30.48 0.87 -32.74
N GLN A 269 -30.79 -0.06 -31.84
CA GLN A 269 -29.85 -0.54 -30.84
C GLN A 269 -28.99 -1.64 -31.46
N ILE A 270 -27.67 -1.44 -31.49
CA ILE A 270 -26.72 -2.37 -32.09
C ILE A 270 -25.75 -2.84 -31.01
N PRO A 271 -25.72 -4.13 -30.66
CA PRO A 271 -24.74 -4.66 -29.71
C PRO A 271 -23.33 -4.68 -30.32
N VAL A 272 -22.34 -4.20 -29.58
CA VAL A 272 -20.93 -4.10 -30.00
C VAL A 272 -20.02 -4.73 -28.93
N PRO A 273 -19.12 -5.66 -29.31
CA PRO A 273 -18.20 -6.27 -28.35
C PRO A 273 -17.22 -5.24 -27.77
N LEU A 274 -16.81 -5.44 -26.52
CA LEU A 274 -15.88 -4.57 -25.82
C LEU A 274 -14.51 -5.24 -25.64
N GLY A 275 -13.44 -4.47 -25.85
CA GLY A 275 -12.08 -4.93 -25.50
C GLY A 275 -11.86 -4.99 -23.99
N GLN A 276 -10.89 -5.79 -23.52
CA GLN A 276 -10.66 -6.04 -22.07
C GLN A 276 -10.58 -4.77 -21.22
N ARG A 277 -9.80 -3.78 -21.66
CA ARG A 277 -9.64 -2.50 -20.95
C ARG A 277 -10.97 -1.74 -20.87
N GLN A 278 -11.80 -1.78 -21.92
CA GLN A 278 -13.11 -1.13 -21.94
C GLN A 278 -14.11 -1.85 -21.03
N ARG A 279 -14.10 -3.19 -21.02
CA ARG A 279 -14.90 -4.03 -20.12
C ARG A 279 -14.63 -3.69 -18.65
N ARG A 280 -13.36 -3.71 -18.26
CA ARG A 280 -12.90 -3.33 -16.91
C ARG A 280 -13.29 -1.91 -16.54
N ARG A 281 -13.13 -0.94 -17.46
CA ARG A 281 -13.53 0.46 -17.23
C ARG A 281 -15.02 0.58 -16.88
N ALA A 282 -15.89 -0.08 -17.64
CA ALA A 282 -17.33 -0.04 -17.40
C ALA A 282 -17.70 -0.64 -16.03
N ALA A 283 -17.11 -1.79 -15.68
CA ALA A 283 -17.30 -2.42 -14.37
C ALA A 283 -16.87 -1.51 -13.21
N VAL A 284 -15.66 -0.94 -13.30
CA VAL A 284 -15.12 -0.05 -12.25
C VAL A 284 -15.98 1.19 -12.08
N GLN A 285 -16.47 1.78 -13.16
CA GLN A 285 -17.38 2.91 -13.09
C GLN A 285 -18.71 2.55 -12.39
N TRP A 286 -19.22 1.34 -12.61
CA TRP A 286 -20.43 0.88 -11.91
C TRP A 286 -20.17 0.62 -10.43
N ILE A 287 -19.03 0.03 -10.10
CA ILE A 287 -18.60 -0.21 -8.71
C ILE A 287 -18.45 1.13 -7.97
N MET A 288 -17.78 2.11 -8.58
CA MET A 288 -17.65 3.45 -7.99
C MET A 288 -19.01 4.14 -7.79
N GLY A 289 -19.93 4.00 -8.76
CA GLY A 289 -21.28 4.54 -8.65
C GLY A 289 -22.10 3.87 -7.53
N ALA A 290 -21.99 2.55 -7.37
CA ALA A 290 -22.64 1.82 -6.28
C ALA A 290 -22.03 2.20 -4.92
N ALA A 291 -20.71 2.23 -4.82
CA ALA A 291 -19.98 2.62 -3.61
C ALA A 291 -20.30 4.06 -3.18
N SER A 292 -20.54 4.98 -4.12
CA SER A 292 -20.93 6.36 -3.79
C SER A 292 -22.33 6.47 -3.17
N LYS A 293 -23.23 5.52 -3.48
CA LYS A 293 -24.60 5.49 -2.94
C LYS A 293 -24.68 4.84 -1.56
N ARG A 294 -23.66 4.07 -1.17
CA ARG A 294 -23.62 3.45 0.16
C ARG A 294 -23.46 4.48 1.26
N ARG A 295 -24.09 4.19 2.40
CA ARG A 295 -23.92 4.98 3.63
C ARG A 295 -22.46 4.98 4.08
N ASN A 296 -22.02 6.10 4.65
CA ASN A 296 -20.72 6.17 5.31
C ASN A 296 -20.76 5.30 6.57
N MET A 297 -19.76 4.44 6.78
CA MET A 297 -19.70 3.53 7.93
C MET A 297 -19.03 4.18 9.15
N GLY A 298 -18.26 5.25 8.95
CA GLY A 298 -17.60 6.00 10.01
C GLY A 298 -17.12 7.37 9.54
N SER A 299 -16.50 8.10 10.47
CA SER A 299 -15.85 9.38 10.18
C SER A 299 -14.41 9.16 9.74
N GLY A 300 -13.97 9.89 8.71
CA GLY A 300 -12.57 9.89 8.30
C GLY A 300 -12.35 9.80 6.80
N LYS A 301 -11.09 10.06 6.42
CA LYS A 301 -10.61 10.12 5.03
C LYS A 301 -10.64 8.75 4.34
N ASN A 302 -10.73 7.65 5.10
CA ASN A 302 -10.71 6.27 4.59
C ASN A 302 -12.10 5.73 4.22
N SER A 303 -13.17 6.47 4.54
CA SER A 303 -14.56 6.01 4.35
C SER A 303 -14.88 5.66 2.89
N PHE A 304 -14.31 6.39 1.93
CA PHE A 304 -14.53 6.14 0.50
C PHE A 304 -13.91 4.82 0.03
N ALA A 305 -12.67 4.55 0.43
CA ALA A 305 -11.97 3.30 0.12
C ALA A 305 -12.71 2.08 0.72
N GLN A 306 -13.21 2.21 1.95
CA GLN A 306 -13.99 1.17 2.62
C GLN A 306 -15.27 0.83 1.86
N ARG A 307 -16.03 1.83 1.40
CA ARG A 307 -17.26 1.59 0.63
C ARG A 307 -16.99 0.83 -0.67
N ILE A 308 -15.89 1.16 -1.36
CA ILE A 308 -15.47 0.44 -2.57
C ILE A 308 -15.08 -1.00 -2.23
N ALA A 309 -14.28 -1.22 -1.18
CA ALA A 309 -13.90 -2.57 -0.76
C ALA A 309 -15.12 -3.44 -0.42
N GLN A 310 -16.09 -2.87 0.31
CA GLN A 310 -17.36 -3.54 0.59
C GLN A 310 -18.14 -3.86 -0.70
N GLU A 311 -18.07 -3.03 -1.74
CA GLU A 311 -18.74 -3.31 -3.02
C GLU A 311 -18.06 -4.48 -3.72
N LEU A 312 -16.73 -4.53 -3.70
CA LEU A 312 -15.97 -5.65 -4.26
C LEU A 312 -16.29 -6.97 -3.55
N ILE A 313 -16.42 -6.95 -2.21
CA ILE A 313 -16.82 -8.12 -1.41
C ILE A 313 -18.24 -8.56 -1.81
N ALA A 314 -19.20 -7.63 -1.86
CA ALA A 314 -20.57 -7.91 -2.26
C ALA A 314 -20.69 -8.42 -3.71
N VAL A 315 -19.81 -7.95 -4.60
CA VAL A 315 -19.70 -8.45 -5.97
C VAL A 315 -19.30 -9.92 -6.00
N VAL A 316 -18.25 -10.29 -5.26
CA VAL A 316 -17.75 -11.67 -5.21
C VAL A 316 -18.74 -12.61 -4.53
N GLN A 317 -19.45 -12.13 -3.52
CA GLN A 317 -20.55 -12.87 -2.90
C GLN A 317 -21.80 -12.98 -3.79
N GLY A 318 -21.85 -12.23 -4.90
CA GLY A 318 -23.00 -12.21 -5.80
C GLY A 318 -24.20 -11.44 -5.24
N THR A 319 -24.08 -10.66 -4.18
CA THR A 319 -25.18 -9.88 -3.58
C THR A 319 -25.32 -8.48 -4.17
N SER A 320 -24.32 -8.00 -4.91
CA SER A 320 -24.36 -6.64 -5.47
C SER A 320 -25.44 -6.44 -6.56
N GLU A 321 -25.98 -5.22 -6.61
CA GLU A 321 -26.92 -4.78 -7.66
C GLU A 321 -26.27 -4.71 -9.05
N ILE A 322 -24.94 -4.66 -9.10
CA ILE A 322 -24.19 -4.50 -10.35
C ILE A 322 -24.38 -5.70 -11.27
N TRP A 323 -24.60 -6.89 -10.70
CA TRP A 323 -24.98 -8.09 -11.45
C TRP A 323 -26.29 -7.91 -12.23
N ALA A 324 -27.30 -7.25 -11.63
CA ALA A 324 -28.55 -6.96 -12.33
C ALA A 324 -28.32 -6.01 -13.51
N LYS A 325 -27.44 -5.01 -13.33
CA LYS A 325 -27.06 -4.07 -14.39
C LYS A 325 -26.33 -4.76 -15.54
N ARG A 326 -25.37 -5.65 -15.25
CA ARG A 326 -24.69 -6.49 -16.24
C ARG A 326 -25.69 -7.33 -17.03
N ASN A 327 -26.59 -8.02 -16.33
CA ASN A 327 -27.59 -8.89 -16.93
C ASN A 327 -28.59 -8.11 -17.78
N ALA A 328 -28.99 -6.89 -17.38
CA ALA A 328 -29.87 -6.04 -18.18
C ALA A 328 -29.25 -5.68 -19.54
N ILE A 329 -27.95 -5.34 -19.56
CA ILE A 329 -27.23 -5.03 -20.81
C ILE A 329 -27.11 -6.28 -21.68
N HIS A 330 -26.84 -7.44 -21.10
CA HIS A 330 -26.75 -8.70 -21.86
C HIS A 330 -28.12 -9.11 -22.42
N LYS A 331 -29.19 -8.99 -21.64
CA LYS A 331 -30.57 -9.25 -22.11
C LYS A 331 -30.95 -8.35 -23.29
N LEU A 332 -30.66 -7.06 -23.19
CA LEU A 332 -30.91 -6.11 -24.28
C LEU A 332 -30.04 -6.44 -25.50
N GLY A 333 -28.78 -6.80 -25.30
CA GLY A 333 -27.88 -7.24 -26.37
C GLY A 333 -28.39 -8.49 -27.10
N VAL A 334 -28.91 -9.48 -26.37
CA VAL A 334 -29.53 -10.69 -26.94
C VAL A 334 -30.80 -10.34 -27.71
N ALA A 335 -31.65 -9.45 -27.18
CA ALA A 335 -32.87 -9.02 -27.87
C ALA A 335 -32.55 -8.28 -29.18
N ALA A 336 -31.51 -7.44 -29.19
CA ALA A 336 -31.09 -6.65 -30.35
C ALA A 336 -30.09 -7.37 -31.28
N ARG A 337 -29.90 -8.69 -31.15
CA ARG A 337 -28.90 -9.45 -31.92
C ARG A 337 -29.11 -9.39 -33.44
N ALA A 338 -30.36 -9.27 -33.90
CA ALA A 338 -30.70 -9.19 -35.31
C ALA A 338 -30.27 -7.86 -35.95
N ASN A 339 -30.02 -6.82 -35.15
CA ASN A 339 -29.66 -5.49 -35.63
C ASN A 339 -28.17 -5.37 -36.02
N ILE A 340 -27.40 -6.45 -35.88
CA ILE A 340 -25.99 -6.48 -36.24
C ILE A 340 -25.91 -6.55 -37.77
N VAL A 341 -25.74 -5.39 -38.40
CA VAL A 341 -25.43 -5.31 -39.84
C VAL A 341 -23.93 -5.47 -40.01
N LEU A 342 -23.50 -6.61 -40.56
CA LEU A 342 -22.13 -6.78 -40.99
C LEU A 342 -21.85 -5.78 -42.14
N PRO A 343 -20.76 -5.00 -42.09
CA PRO A 343 -20.38 -4.19 -43.23
C PRO A 343 -20.18 -5.15 -44.42
N ARG A 344 -20.94 -4.96 -45.51
CA ARG A 344 -20.63 -5.62 -46.78
C ARG A 344 -19.18 -5.25 -47.09
N LYS A 345 -18.27 -6.24 -47.09
CA LYS A 345 -16.93 -6.07 -47.64
C LYS A 345 -17.13 -5.55 -49.06
N ARG A 346 -16.71 -4.30 -49.30
CA ARG A 346 -16.66 -3.73 -50.65
C ARG A 346 -15.53 -4.38 -51.42
#